data_AF-A0A7W1Z5K9-F1
#
_entry.id   AF-A0A7W1Z5K9-F1
#
_cell.length_a   1.000
_cell.length_b   1.000
_cell.length_c   1.000
_cell.angle_alpha   90.00
_cell.angle_beta   90.00
_cell.angle_gamma   90.00
#
_symmetry.space_group_name_H-M   'P 1'
#
loop_
_entity.id
_entity.type
_entity.pdbx_description
1 polymer ?
#
loop_
_entity_poly.entity_id
_entity_poly.type
_entity_poly.pdbx_seq_one_letter_code
_entity_poly.pdbx_strand_id
1 'polypeptide(L)'
;MRETFVKGIPDRLHIIEERWHARDQLGVAHEVHKLRGAAGGFGFQALSDAAARLEDALQSDASLDGSELHALLGSLRTAAGFNSPSSL
;
A
#
# COMPACT_ATOMS: atom_id res chain seq x y z
N MET A 1 -2.43 -0.20 20.24
CA MET A 1 -2.36 -1.18 19.12
C MET A 1 -2.73 -0.55 17.78
N ARG A 2 -3.93 0.05 17.63
CA ARG A 2 -4.32 0.80 16.41
C ARG A 2 -3.41 1.97 16.06
N GLU A 3 -3.03 2.79 17.05
CA GLU A 3 -2.13 3.93 16.82
C GLU A 3 -0.74 3.50 16.35
N THR A 4 -0.19 2.42 16.91
CA THR A 4 1.10 1.83 16.49
C THR A 4 1.02 1.30 15.06
N PHE A 5 -0.10 0.68 14.69
CA PHE A 5 -0.33 0.23 13.33
C PHE A 5 -0.32 1.40 12.34
N VAL A 6 -1.08 2.47 12.61
CA VAL A 6 -1.12 3.66 11.73
C VAL A 6 0.25 4.30 11.63
N LYS A 7 0.98 4.47 12.74
CA LYS A 7 2.34 5.02 12.76
C LYS A 7 3.34 4.20 11.92
N GLY A 8 3.10 2.91 11.73
CA GLY A 8 3.94 2.04 10.90
C GLY A 8 3.58 2.01 9.41
N ILE A 9 2.48 2.65 8.99
CA ILE A 9 2.08 2.66 7.58
C ILE A 9 3.13 3.33 6.67
N PRO A 10 3.72 4.49 7.01
CA PRO A 10 4.71 5.13 6.14
C PRO A 10 5.89 4.22 5.80
N ASP A 11 6.39 3.47 6.79
CA ASP A 11 7.48 2.50 6.61
C ASP A 11 7.08 1.34 5.70
N ARG A 12 5.87 0.81 5.87
CA ARG A 12 5.33 -0.24 4.98
C ARG A 12 5.18 0.24 3.54
N LEU A 13 4.70 1.46 3.32
CA LEU A 13 4.60 2.03 1.98
C LEU A 13 5.97 2.21 1.34
N HIS A 14 6.99 2.61 2.12
CA HIS A 14 8.36 2.67 1.65
C HIS A 14 8.91 1.30 1.24
N ILE A 15 8.69 0.26 2.05
CA ILE A 15 9.10 -1.12 1.71
C ILE A 15 8.44 -1.60 0.41
N ILE A 16 7.16 -1.27 0.20
CA ILE A 16 6.44 -1.62 -1.04
C ILE A 16 7.10 -0.94 -2.24
N GLU A 17 7.44 0.35 -2.11
CA GLU A 17 8.11 1.13 -3.16
C GLU A 17 9.53 0.60 -3.45
N GLU A 18 10.33 0.30 -2.43
CA GLU A 18 11.66 -0.30 -2.59
C GLU A 18 11.62 -1.64 -3.32
N ARG A 19 10.68 -2.52 -2.95
CA ARG A 19 10.48 -3.82 -3.61
C ARG A 19 10.05 -3.66 -5.06
N TRP A 20 9.20 -2.67 -5.34
CA TRP A 20 8.83 -2.34 -6.71
C TRP A 20 10.05 -1.94 -7.54
N HIS A 21 10.90 -1.05 -7.02
CA HIS A 21 12.14 -0.65 -7.69
C HIS A 21 13.11 -1.82 -7.89
N ALA A 22 13.13 -2.78 -6.96
CA ALA A 22 13.90 -4.01 -7.06
C ALA A 22 13.29 -5.05 -8.03
N ARG A 23 12.15 -4.73 -8.66
CA ARG A 23 11.35 -5.66 -9.51
C ARG A 23 10.89 -6.93 -8.77
N ASP A 24 10.76 -6.85 -7.44
CA ASP A 24 10.27 -7.93 -6.59
C ASP A 24 8.73 -7.89 -6.50
N GLN A 25 8.06 -8.24 -7.60
CA GLN A 25 6.59 -8.17 -7.66
C GLN A 25 5.90 -9.10 -6.66
N LEU A 26 6.50 -10.27 -6.39
CA LEU A 26 5.99 -11.19 -5.38
C LEU A 26 6.07 -10.57 -3.98
N GLY A 27 7.19 -9.90 -3.65
CA GLY A 27 7.33 -9.18 -2.40
C GLY A 27 6.36 -8.02 -2.26
N VAL A 28 6.13 -7.25 -3.33
CA VAL A 28 5.11 -6.18 -3.36
C VAL A 28 3.73 -6.78 -3.04
N ALA A 29 3.31 -7.83 -3.76
CA ALA A 29 2.03 -8.48 -3.54
C ALA A 29 1.88 -9.00 -2.10
N HIS A 30 2.93 -9.62 -1.55
CA HIS A 30 2.92 -10.09 -0.16
C HIS A 30 2.77 -8.96 0.87
N GLU A 31 3.46 -7.83 0.70
CA GLU A 31 3.34 -6.71 1.64
C GLU A 31 1.97 -6.04 1.56
N VAL A 32 1.42 -5.90 0.35
CA VAL A 32 0.07 -5.35 0.12
C VAL A 32 -1.00 -6.27 0.73
N HIS A 33 -0.87 -7.58 0.56
CA HIS A 33 -1.76 -8.58 1.17
C HIS A 33 -1.77 -8.47 2.71
N LYS A 34 -0.59 -8.41 3.33
CA LYS A 34 -0.46 -8.24 4.79
C LYS A 34 -1.07 -6.92 5.26
N LEU A 35 -0.86 -5.84 4.51
CA LEU A 35 -1.43 -4.54 4.83
C LEU A 35 -2.96 -4.58 4.79
N ARG A 36 -3.55 -5.16 3.75
CA ARG A 36 -5.01 -5.37 3.63
C ARG A 36 -5.57 -6.12 4.83
N GLY A 37 -5.01 -7.29 5.13
CA GLY A 37 -5.47 -8.14 6.24
C GLY A 37 -5.36 -7.45 7.60
N ALA A 38 -4.24 -6.79 7.86
CA ALA A 38 -4.03 -6.05 9.10
C ALA A 38 -4.98 -4.84 9.21
N ALA A 39 -5.18 -4.07 8.13
CA ALA A 39 -6.09 -2.93 8.12
C ALA A 39 -7.53 -3.36 8.43
N GLY A 40 -8.01 -4.45 7.82
CA GLY A 40 -9.32 -5.03 8.10
C GLY A 40 -9.45 -5.49 9.56
N GLY A 41 -8.46 -6.22 10.09
CA GLY A 41 -8.45 -6.67 11.47
C GLY A 41 -8.46 -5.54 12.52
N PHE A 42 -7.92 -4.37 12.17
CA PHE A 42 -7.94 -3.17 13.01
C PHE A 42 -9.14 -2.24 12.77
N GLY A 43 -10.02 -2.55 11.81
CA GLY A 43 -11.21 -1.75 11.49
C GLY A 43 -10.93 -0.51 10.61
N PHE A 44 -9.78 -0.44 9.93
CA PHE A 44 -9.45 0.62 8.98
C PHE A 44 -9.96 0.27 7.58
N GLN A 45 -11.29 0.30 7.39
CA GLN A 45 -11.93 -0.18 6.17
C GLN A 45 -11.42 0.54 4.91
N ALA A 46 -11.33 1.87 4.93
CA ALA A 46 -10.82 2.63 3.78
C ALA A 46 -9.39 2.24 3.38
N LEU A 47 -8.53 1.91 4.35
CA LEU A 47 -7.17 1.45 4.10
C LEU A 47 -7.15 0.02 3.57
N SER A 48 -7.99 -0.85 4.10
CA SER A 48 -8.18 -2.21 3.60
C SER A 48 -8.66 -2.21 2.15
N ASP A 49 -9.63 -1.35 1.81
CA ASP A 49 -10.16 -1.22 0.45
C ASP A 49 -9.11 -0.66 -0.52
N ALA A 50 -8.34 0.34 -0.08
CA ALA A 50 -7.23 0.88 -0.88
C ALA A 50 -6.13 -0.18 -1.13
N ALA A 51 -5.82 -1.00 -0.13
CA ALA A 51 -4.87 -2.11 -0.29
C ALA A 51 -5.39 -3.19 -1.24
N ALA A 52 -6.69 -3.49 -1.19
CA ALA A 52 -7.31 -4.43 -2.11
C ALA A 52 -7.23 -3.94 -3.58
N ARG A 53 -7.37 -2.64 -3.84
CA ARG A 53 -7.20 -2.08 -5.20
C ARG A 53 -5.79 -2.25 -5.73
N LEU A 54 -4.78 -2.05 -4.87
CA LEU A 54 -3.39 -2.28 -5.27
C LEU A 54 -3.11 -3.78 -5.49
N GLU A 55 -3.66 -4.65 -4.64
CA GLU A 55 -3.55 -6.10 -4.82
C GLU A 55 -4.16 -6.57 -6.15
N ASP A 56 -5.35 -6.05 -6.49
CA ASP A 56 -6.03 -6.33 -7.77
C ASP A 56 -5.21 -5.84 -8.97
N ALA A 57 -4.68 -4.62 -8.90
CA ALA A 57 -3.84 -4.07 -9.97
C ALA A 57 -2.54 -4.87 -10.19
N LEU A 58 -1.98 -5.46 -9.13
CA LEU A 58 -0.81 -6.34 -9.22
C LEU A 58 -1.13 -7.73 -9.80
N GLN A 59 -2.38 -8.16 -9.74
CA GLN A 59 -2.85 -9.46 -10.24
C GLN A 59 -3.46 -9.39 -11.63
N SER A 60 -3.76 -8.18 -12.12
CA SER A 60 -4.32 -7.95 -13.45
C SER A 60 -3.32 -8.33 -14.55
N ASP A 61 -3.83 -8.81 -15.69
CA ASP A 61 -3.03 -9.07 -16.90
C ASP A 61 -2.47 -7.76 -17.52
N ALA A 62 -3.00 -6.61 -17.12
CA ALA A 62 -2.44 -5.31 -17.47
C ALA A 62 -1.15 -5.05 -16.67
N SER A 63 -0.08 -4.65 -17.35
CA SER A 63 1.17 -4.29 -16.68
C SER A 63 0.97 -3.01 -15.88
N LEU A 64 0.88 -3.12 -14.56
CA LEU A 64 0.94 -1.98 -13.65
C LEU A 64 2.24 -1.19 -13.91
N ASP A 65 2.13 0.12 -14.12
CA ASP A 65 3.29 0.99 -14.29
C ASP A 65 3.63 1.77 -13.00
N GLY A 66 4.77 2.45 -13.00
CA GLY A 66 5.24 3.20 -11.83
C GLY A 66 4.34 4.39 -11.45
N SER A 67 3.67 5.02 -12.42
CA SER A 67 2.76 6.14 -12.15
C SER A 67 1.48 5.65 -11.48
N GLU A 68 0.93 4.54 -11.96
CA GLU A 68 -0.25 3.91 -11.39
C GLU A 68 0.04 3.37 -9.99
N LEU A 69 1.19 2.72 -9.79
CA LEU A 69 1.63 2.33 -8.44
C LEU A 69 1.71 3.54 -7.50
N HIS A 70 2.35 4.63 -7.93
CA HIS A 70 2.51 5.82 -7.10
C HIS A 70 1.14 6.42 -6.71
N ALA A 71 0.17 6.43 -7.63
CA ALA A 71 -1.20 6.86 -7.34
C ALA A 71 -1.91 5.95 -6.32
N LEU A 72 -1.71 4.63 -6.41
CA LEU A 72 -2.26 3.65 -5.47
C LEU A 72 -1.61 3.78 -4.08
N LEU A 73 -0.30 3.98 -4.00
CA LEU A 73 0.41 4.29 -2.75
C LEU A 73 -0.06 5.61 -2.12
N GLY A 74 -0.33 6.63 -2.95
CA GLY A 74 -0.93 7.89 -2.50
C GLY A 74 -2.33 7.70 -1.90
N SER A 75 -3.13 6.81 -2.50
CA SER A 75 -4.46 6.45 -1.98
C SER A 75 -4.37 5.73 -0.63
N LEU A 76 -3.42 4.80 -0.47
CA LEU A 76 -3.13 4.14 0.81
C LEU A 76 -2.71 5.13 1.90
N ARG A 77 -1.83 6.07 1.56
CA ARG A 77 -1.38 7.14 2.45
C ARG A 77 -2.54 8.01 2.94
N THR A 78 -3.40 8.43 2.02
CA THR A 78 -4.61 9.21 2.32
C THR A 78 -5.57 8.42 3.21
N ALA A 79 -5.83 7.15 2.89
CA ALA A 79 -6.71 6.27 3.65
C ALA A 79 -6.20 5.99 5.08
N ALA A 80 -4.88 6.04 5.29
CA ALA A 80 -4.26 5.94 6.61
C ALA A 80 -4.23 7.28 7.38
N GLY A 81 -4.76 8.36 6.81
CA GLY A 81 -4.84 9.68 7.46
C GLY A 81 -3.60 10.56 7.30
N PHE A 82 -2.69 10.20 6.40
CA PHE A 82 -1.51 11.03 6.09
C PHE A 82 -1.83 11.94 4.90
N ASN A 83 -2.10 13.22 5.17
CA ASN A 83 -2.26 14.24 4.13
C ASN A 83 -0.92 14.93 3.87
N SER A 84 -0.16 14.43 2.89
CA SER A 84 0.75 15.19 2.01
C SER A 84 1.62 14.23 1.18
N PRO A 85 1.91 14.56 -0.10
CA PRO A 85 3.02 13.94 -0.81
C PRO A 85 4.31 14.43 -0.17
N SER A 86 5.08 13.55 0.46
CA SER A 86 6.48 13.85 0.73
C SER A 86 7.18 13.85 -0.63
N SER A 87 7.37 15.03 -1.20
CA SER A 87 8.32 15.23 -2.28
C SER A 87 9.70 14.78 -1.81
N LEU A 88 10.25 13.77 -2.48
CA LEU A 88 11.69 13.53 -2.57
C LEU A 88 12.08 13.60 -4.04
#